data_AF-A0A7X9DER5-F1
#
_entry.id   AF-A0A7X9DER5-F1
#
_cell.length_a   1.000
_cell.length_b   1.000
_cell.length_c   1.000
_cell.angle_alpha   90.00
_cell.angle_beta   90.00
_cell.angle_gamma   90.00
#
_symmetry.space_group_name_H-M   'P 1'
#
loop_
_entity.id
_entity.type
_entity.pdbx_description
1 polymer ?
#
loop_
_entity_poly.entity_id
_entity_poly.type
_entity_poly.pdbx_seq_one_letter_code
_entity_poly.pdbx_strand_id
1 'polypeptide(L)'
;MLQVHATTFAAVRQALALALVKQKECSISIDPLVQQHIHYNRTLQAIVEVLHQLNISCTYHNGIITVLPQKLPACTATITLHSFCPVTDIFLTIAPALSCNSIQSDITFTGVTHCQYTHSTGFIRFGLAPVLSQFGCFLHMATKKFGFYTATGNAVAKIYPQIKKEIGAIVTNTRITGIRIYIANVDQEFAFHQKKNFAKHWQ
;
A
#
# COMPACT_ATOMS: atom_id res chain seq x y z
N MET A 1 17.98 1.49 -18.73
CA MET A 1 17.17 2.48 -18.00
C MET A 1 15.79 2.62 -18.65
N LEU A 2 14.71 2.29 -17.93
CA LEU A 2 13.32 2.49 -18.34
C LEU A 2 12.88 3.92 -18.04
N GLN A 3 12.18 4.57 -18.97
CA GLN A 3 11.61 5.90 -18.77
C GLN A 3 10.09 5.78 -18.68
N VAL A 4 9.51 6.32 -17.60
CA VAL A 4 8.07 6.30 -17.35
C VAL A 4 7.60 7.73 -17.10
N HIS A 5 6.51 8.12 -17.75
CA HIS A 5 5.80 9.35 -17.41
C HIS A 5 4.53 9.00 -16.65
N ALA A 6 4.40 9.48 -15.42
CA ALA A 6 3.34 9.13 -14.50
C ALA A 6 2.40 10.31 -14.26
N THR A 7 1.16 10.17 -14.71
CA THR A 7 0.08 11.17 -14.59
C THR A 7 -0.75 11.00 -13.32
N THR A 8 -0.47 9.96 -12.51
CA THR A 8 -1.16 9.71 -11.24
C THR A 8 -0.18 9.18 -10.19
N PHE A 9 -0.50 9.39 -8.92
CA PHE A 9 0.26 8.80 -7.82
C PHE A 9 0.29 7.26 -7.89
N ALA A 10 -0.83 6.64 -8.30
CA ALA A 10 -0.90 5.19 -8.48
C ALA A 10 0.10 4.70 -9.55
N ALA A 11 0.24 5.43 -10.67
CA ALA A 11 1.20 5.10 -11.72
C ALA A 11 2.65 5.18 -11.24
N VAL A 12 3.00 6.22 -10.45
CA VAL A 12 4.35 6.33 -9.84
C VAL A 12 4.64 5.11 -8.96
N ARG A 13 3.72 4.78 -8.06
CA ARG A 13 3.85 3.65 -7.14
C ARG A 13 3.96 2.31 -7.87
N GLN A 14 3.15 2.10 -8.90
CA GLN A 14 3.20 0.88 -9.72
C GLN A 14 4.50 0.78 -10.51
N ALA A 15 5.01 1.89 -11.06
CA ALA A 15 6.30 1.93 -11.74
C ALA A 15 7.45 1.59 -10.79
N LEU A 16 7.44 2.12 -9.56
CA LEU A 16 8.40 1.75 -8.52
C LEU A 16 8.33 0.27 -8.17
N ALA A 17 7.14 -0.25 -7.89
CA ALA A 17 6.95 -1.67 -7.59
C ALA A 17 7.46 -2.57 -8.73
N LEU A 18 7.17 -2.20 -9.98
CA LEU A 18 7.63 -2.94 -11.15
C LEU A 18 9.15 -2.86 -11.31
N ALA A 19 9.76 -1.70 -11.09
CA ALA A 19 11.21 -1.53 -11.14
C ALA A 19 11.92 -2.44 -10.12
N LEU A 20 11.40 -2.51 -8.88
CA LEU A 20 11.89 -3.39 -7.83
C LEU A 20 11.76 -4.87 -8.21
N VAL A 21 10.60 -5.29 -8.71
CA VAL A 21 10.35 -6.69 -9.13
C VAL A 21 11.24 -7.08 -10.30
N LYS A 22 11.36 -6.21 -11.31
CA LYS A 22 12.12 -6.50 -12.53
C LYS A 22 13.62 -6.26 -12.38
N GLN A 23 14.06 -5.65 -11.27
CA GLN A 23 15.44 -5.24 -11.04
C GLN A 23 16.01 -4.45 -12.21
N LYS A 24 15.19 -3.54 -12.75
CA LYS A 24 15.57 -2.66 -13.87
C LYS A 24 15.57 -1.22 -13.41
N GLU A 25 16.70 -0.56 -13.63
CA GLU A 25 16.83 0.88 -13.43
C GLU A 25 15.71 1.63 -14.16
N CYS A 26 15.07 2.55 -13.44
CA CYS A 26 13.92 3.29 -13.92
C CYS A 26 14.01 4.76 -13.49
N SER A 27 13.68 5.64 -14.43
CA SER A 27 13.45 7.06 -14.19
C SER A 27 11.97 7.35 -14.45
N ILE A 28 11.31 7.96 -13.46
CA ILE A 28 9.88 8.23 -13.44
C ILE A 28 9.69 9.74 -13.38
N SER A 29 9.28 10.34 -14.49
CA SER A 29 8.84 11.74 -14.54
C SER A 29 7.40 11.83 -14.06
N ILE A 30 7.15 12.72 -13.11
CA ILE A 30 5.84 12.91 -12.47
C ILE A 30 5.19 14.16 -13.06
N ASP A 31 3.91 14.05 -13.41
CA ASP A 31 3.13 15.20 -13.85
C ASP A 31 3.11 16.31 -12.76
N PRO A 32 3.34 17.60 -13.12
CA PRO A 32 3.38 18.70 -12.17
C PRO A 32 2.13 18.84 -11.30
N LEU A 33 0.93 18.51 -11.82
CA LEU A 33 -0.32 18.57 -11.05
C LEU A 33 -0.33 17.52 -9.93
N VAL A 34 0.23 16.34 -10.18
CA VAL A 34 0.39 15.29 -9.16
C VAL A 34 1.40 15.74 -8.10
N GLN A 35 2.49 16.37 -8.53
CA GLN A 35 3.55 16.87 -7.64
C GLN A 35 3.06 17.98 -6.69
N GLN A 36 2.15 18.84 -7.18
CA GLN A 36 1.56 19.92 -6.39
C GLN A 36 0.59 19.42 -5.30
N HIS A 37 0.07 18.19 -5.43
CA HIS A 37 -0.82 17.61 -4.43
C HIS A 37 -0.04 17.23 -3.16
N ILE A 38 -0.23 18.01 -2.09
CA ILE A 38 0.55 17.92 -0.84
C ILE A 38 0.58 16.51 -0.23
N HIS A 39 -0.53 15.77 -0.28
CA HIS A 39 -0.62 14.43 0.28
C HIS A 39 0.20 13.42 -0.52
N TYR A 40 0.19 13.54 -1.84
CA TYR A 40 0.91 12.63 -2.72
C TYR A 40 2.41 12.89 -2.65
N ASN A 41 2.81 14.16 -2.64
CA ASN A 41 4.21 14.52 -2.51
C ASN A 41 4.82 14.00 -1.20
N ARG A 42 4.13 14.19 -0.06
CA ARG A 42 4.56 13.63 1.24
C ARG A 42 4.66 12.11 1.20
N THR A 43 3.71 11.44 0.57
CA THR A 43 3.72 9.98 0.46
C THR A 43 4.85 9.49 -0.44
N LEU A 44 5.15 10.19 -1.53
CA LEU A 44 6.30 9.89 -2.40
C LEU A 44 7.62 10.05 -1.66
N GLN A 45 7.80 11.13 -0.91
CA GLN A 45 8.98 11.31 -0.06
C GLN A 45 9.12 10.16 0.94
N ALA A 46 8.03 9.77 1.61
CA ALA A 46 8.04 8.64 2.52
C ALA A 46 8.38 7.30 1.83
N ILE A 47 7.91 7.08 0.59
CA ILE A 47 8.30 5.90 -0.20
C ILE A 47 9.81 5.92 -0.44
N VAL A 48 10.36 7.05 -0.89
CA VAL A 48 11.79 7.20 -1.16
C VAL A 48 12.63 6.98 0.10
N GLU A 49 12.23 7.57 1.23
CA GLU A 49 12.87 7.38 2.53
C GLU A 49 12.86 5.92 2.97
N VAL A 50 11.73 5.23 2.83
CA VAL A 50 11.63 3.80 3.16
C VAL A 50 12.51 2.95 2.23
N LEU A 51 12.53 3.27 0.93
CA LEU A 51 13.41 2.58 -0.01
C LEU A 51 14.88 2.75 0.38
N HIS A 52 15.30 3.94 0.81
CA HIS A 52 16.63 4.16 1.37
C HIS A 52 16.89 3.36 2.66
N GLN A 53 15.93 3.33 3.59
CA GLN A 53 16.04 2.50 4.81
C GLN A 53 16.19 1.01 4.49
N LEU A 54 15.65 0.56 3.36
CA LEU A 54 15.76 -0.80 2.84
C LEU A 54 16.99 -1.01 1.92
N ASN A 55 17.94 -0.07 1.91
CA ASN A 55 19.16 -0.08 1.09
C ASN A 55 18.91 -0.08 -0.43
N ILE A 56 17.79 0.48 -0.88
CA ILE A 56 17.52 0.71 -2.30
C ILE A 56 17.92 2.14 -2.66
N SER A 57 18.79 2.29 -3.66
CA SER A 57 19.19 3.60 -4.17
C SER A 57 18.04 4.23 -4.95
N CYS A 58 17.46 5.32 -4.42
CA CYS A 58 16.30 5.97 -5.01
C CYS A 58 16.35 7.49 -4.78
N THR A 59 16.56 8.29 -5.81
CA THR A 59 16.56 9.75 -5.68
C THR A 59 15.22 10.33 -6.11
N TYR A 60 14.82 11.45 -5.49
CA TYR A 60 13.67 12.23 -5.92
C TYR A 60 14.06 13.71 -6.01
N HIS A 61 14.09 14.24 -7.23
CA HIS A 61 14.53 15.59 -7.51
C HIS A 61 13.78 16.16 -8.71
N ASN A 62 13.31 17.41 -8.60
CA ASN A 62 12.61 18.13 -9.68
C ASN A 62 11.48 17.34 -10.37
N GLY A 63 10.66 16.63 -9.59
CA GLY A 63 9.54 15.85 -10.14
C GLY A 63 9.97 14.55 -10.83
N ILE A 64 11.23 14.15 -10.71
CA ILE A 64 11.76 12.91 -11.28
C ILE A 64 12.24 12.00 -10.15
N ILE A 65 11.76 10.76 -10.15
CA ILE A 65 12.27 9.70 -9.29
C ILE A 65 13.18 8.80 -10.11
N THR A 66 14.43 8.63 -9.68
CA THR A 66 15.37 7.69 -10.28
C THR A 66 15.65 6.58 -9.29
N VAL A 67 15.35 5.34 -9.68
CA VAL A 67 15.60 4.15 -8.86
C VAL A 67 16.62 3.26 -9.55
N LEU A 68 17.66 2.89 -8.80
CA LEU A 68 18.60 1.83 -9.15
C LEU A 68 18.23 0.62 -8.27
N PRO A 69 17.33 -0.25 -8.74
CA PRO A 69 16.78 -1.31 -7.91
C PRO A 69 17.85 -2.37 -7.64
N GLN A 70 17.94 -2.75 -6.38
CA GLN A 70 18.63 -3.97 -5.96
C GLN A 70 17.58 -5.00 -5.54
N LYS A 71 17.96 -6.28 -5.53
CA LYS A 71 17.08 -7.32 -5.00
C LYS A 71 16.77 -7.00 -3.53
N LEU A 72 15.51 -6.71 -3.24
CA LEU A 72 15.05 -6.49 -1.88
C LEU A 72 14.99 -7.84 -1.14
N PRO A 73 15.90 -8.10 -0.17
CA PRO A 73 15.92 -9.38 0.53
C PRO A 73 14.68 -9.53 1.41
N ALA A 74 14.33 -10.77 1.73
CA ALA A 74 13.33 -11.01 2.77
C ALA A 74 13.83 -10.44 4.10
N CYS A 75 12.94 -9.84 4.88
CA CYS A 75 13.34 -9.07 6.05
C CYS A 75 12.32 -9.13 7.18
N THR A 76 12.82 -8.92 8.40
CA THR A 76 12.00 -8.47 9.52
C THR A 76 12.33 -7.01 9.79
N ALA A 77 11.36 -6.11 9.63
CA ALA A 77 11.60 -4.68 9.71
C ALA A 77 10.52 -3.94 10.51
N THR A 78 10.92 -2.82 11.12
CA THR A 78 10.01 -1.84 11.70
C THR A 78 10.16 -0.54 10.92
N ILE A 79 9.06 -0.09 10.32
CA ILE A 79 9.01 1.12 9.51
C ILE A 79 8.11 2.14 10.20
N THR A 80 8.67 3.30 10.53
CA THR A 80 7.94 4.41 11.13
C THR A 80 7.78 5.52 10.11
N LEU A 81 6.53 5.90 9.87
CA LEU A 81 6.14 6.93 8.91
C LEU A 81 5.56 8.16 9.65
N HIS A 82 5.58 9.29 8.96
CA HIS A 82 4.90 10.50 9.42
C HIS A 82 3.38 10.27 9.59
N SER A 83 2.73 11.03 10.47
CA SER A 83 1.27 11.06 10.72
C SER A 83 0.38 11.45 9.53
N PHE A 84 0.97 11.67 8.35
CA PHE A 84 0.28 11.97 7.10
C PHE A 84 0.53 10.92 6.01
N CYS A 85 1.35 9.91 6.31
CA CYS A 85 1.81 8.94 5.32
C CYS A 85 1.10 7.59 5.55
N PRO A 86 0.31 7.12 4.57
CA PRO A 86 -0.39 5.85 4.68
C PRO A 86 0.57 4.66 4.59
N VAL A 87 0.44 3.73 5.53
CA VAL A 87 1.25 2.49 5.54
C VAL A 87 0.97 1.59 4.35
N THR A 88 -0.24 1.69 3.78
CA THR A 88 -0.70 0.89 2.65
C THR A 88 0.02 1.22 1.36
N ASP A 89 0.38 2.48 1.13
CA ASP A 89 1.11 2.88 -0.08
C ASP A 89 2.56 2.36 -0.06
N ILE A 90 3.21 2.41 1.11
CA ILE A 90 4.53 1.79 1.32
C ILE A 90 4.44 0.29 1.08
N PHE A 91 3.49 -0.37 1.74
CA PHE A 91 3.30 -1.81 1.61
C PHE A 91 3.06 -2.23 0.16
N LEU A 92 2.16 -1.56 -0.56
CA LEU A 92 1.85 -1.88 -1.95
C LEU A 92 3.00 -1.59 -2.91
N THR A 93 3.98 -0.75 -2.52
CA THR A 93 5.20 -0.51 -3.29
C THR A 93 6.18 -1.67 -3.14
N ILE A 94 6.43 -2.14 -1.91
CA ILE A 94 7.50 -3.11 -1.63
C ILE A 94 7.03 -4.57 -1.65
N ALA A 95 5.75 -4.83 -1.34
CA ALA A 95 5.23 -6.19 -1.23
C ALA A 95 5.42 -7.05 -2.49
N PRO A 96 5.23 -6.54 -3.72
CA PRO A 96 5.47 -7.33 -4.92
C PRO A 96 6.91 -7.84 -5.06
N ALA A 97 7.90 -7.02 -4.69
CA ALA A 97 9.30 -7.43 -4.72
C ALA A 97 9.62 -8.43 -3.61
N LEU A 98 9.06 -8.20 -2.40
CA LEU A 98 9.23 -9.10 -1.27
C LEU A 98 8.62 -10.49 -1.52
N SER A 99 7.50 -10.58 -2.23
CA SER A 99 6.86 -11.87 -2.55
C SER A 99 7.66 -12.71 -3.56
N CYS A 100 8.65 -12.13 -4.24
CA CYS A 100 9.57 -12.88 -5.10
C CYS A 100 10.68 -13.61 -4.32
N ASN A 101 10.78 -13.42 -3.00
CA ASN A 101 11.75 -14.15 -2.18
C ASN A 101 11.27 -15.58 -1.87
N SER A 102 12.22 -16.44 -1.47
CA SER A 102 11.95 -17.83 -1.09
C SER A 102 11.44 -18.00 0.34
N ILE A 103 11.54 -16.95 1.16
CA ILE A 103 11.09 -16.92 2.55
C ILE A 103 10.20 -15.70 2.80
N GLN A 104 9.41 -15.76 3.88
CA GLN A 104 8.50 -14.71 4.29
C GLN A 104 9.24 -13.45 4.77
N SER A 105 8.64 -12.28 4.54
CA SER A 105 8.99 -11.02 5.19
C SER A 105 7.92 -10.60 6.20
N ASP A 106 8.37 -10.07 7.34
CA ASP A 106 7.53 -9.56 8.41
C ASP A 106 7.83 -8.07 8.64
N ILE A 107 6.83 -7.23 8.49
CA ILE A 107 7.00 -5.78 8.62
C ILE A 107 6.00 -5.23 9.62
N THR A 108 6.51 -4.51 10.62
CA THR A 108 5.70 -3.69 11.52
C THR A 108 5.74 -2.26 11.05
N PHE A 109 4.57 -1.67 10.80
CA PHE A 109 4.41 -0.28 10.42
C PHE A 109 3.84 0.54 11.57
N THR A 110 4.41 1.72 11.78
CA THR A 110 3.81 2.82 12.55
C THR A 110 3.49 3.96 11.57
N GLY A 111 2.22 4.33 11.42
CA GLY A 111 1.81 5.33 10.42
C GLY A 111 0.29 5.42 10.26
N VAL A 112 -0.18 6.08 9.19
CA VAL A 112 -1.62 6.21 8.94
C VAL A 112 -2.18 4.89 8.38
N THR A 113 -3.20 4.35 9.04
CA THR A 113 -3.86 3.07 8.68
C THR A 113 -5.17 3.28 7.90
N HIS A 114 -5.76 4.46 8.05
CA HIS A 114 -7.01 4.91 7.44
C HIS A 114 -6.81 6.34 6.93
N CYS A 115 -6.77 6.51 5.62
CA CYS A 115 -6.54 7.77 4.93
C CYS A 115 -7.62 7.96 3.88
N GLN A 116 -8.11 9.19 3.69
CA GLN A 116 -9.11 9.50 2.67
C GLN A 116 -8.57 9.49 1.23
N TYR A 117 -7.24 9.55 1.07
CA TYR A 117 -6.56 9.65 -0.22
C TYR A 117 -6.05 8.29 -0.75
N THR A 118 -6.18 7.21 0.02
CA THR A 118 -5.71 5.88 -0.39
C THR A 118 -6.50 4.78 0.33
N HIS A 119 -6.15 3.53 0.04
CA HIS A 119 -6.77 2.35 0.65
C HIS A 119 -6.42 2.20 2.13
N SER A 120 -7.38 1.72 2.92
CA SER A 120 -7.14 1.34 4.31
C SER A 120 -6.43 -0.01 4.41
N THR A 121 -5.83 -0.26 5.57
CA THR A 121 -5.30 -1.59 5.92
C THR A 121 -6.37 -2.69 5.85
N GLY A 122 -7.64 -2.34 6.07
CA GLY A 122 -8.78 -3.25 5.89
C GLY A 122 -9.02 -3.65 4.44
N PHE A 123 -8.82 -2.74 3.47
CA PHE A 123 -8.90 -3.08 2.05
C PHE A 123 -7.86 -4.13 1.66
N ILE A 124 -6.62 -4.00 2.15
CA ILE A 124 -5.57 -5.00 1.91
C ILE A 124 -6.02 -6.37 2.43
N ARG A 125 -6.48 -6.41 3.68
CA ARG A 125 -6.83 -7.66 4.37
C ARG A 125 -8.04 -8.36 3.77
N PHE A 126 -9.11 -7.62 3.51
CA PHE A 126 -10.42 -8.20 3.17
C PHE A 126 -10.79 -8.08 1.69
N GLY A 127 -10.13 -7.19 0.95
CA GLY A 127 -10.34 -7.00 -0.49
C GLY A 127 -9.20 -7.60 -1.32
N LEU A 128 -8.01 -7.01 -1.22
CA LEU A 128 -6.90 -7.33 -2.12
C LEU A 128 -6.28 -8.71 -1.86
N ALA A 129 -5.97 -9.05 -0.61
CA ALA A 129 -5.29 -10.31 -0.28
C ALA A 129 -6.08 -11.56 -0.69
N PRO A 130 -7.42 -11.65 -0.48
CA PRO A 130 -8.20 -12.78 -0.98
C PRO A 130 -8.12 -12.94 -2.49
N VAL A 131 -8.20 -11.84 -3.25
CA VAL A 131 -8.07 -11.87 -4.72
C VAL A 131 -6.68 -12.34 -5.13
N LEU A 132 -5.62 -11.76 -4.56
CA LEU A 132 -4.23 -12.12 -4.87
C LEU A 132 -3.89 -13.58 -4.50
N SER A 133 -4.53 -14.14 -3.48
CA SER A 133 -4.31 -15.54 -3.09
C SER A 133 -4.74 -16.54 -4.17
N GLN A 134 -5.73 -16.16 -5.00
CA GLN A 134 -6.14 -16.92 -6.18
C GLN A 134 -5.01 -16.92 -7.23
N PHE A 135 -4.24 -15.84 -7.29
CA PHE A 135 -3.03 -15.69 -8.11
C PHE A 135 -1.76 -16.33 -7.55
N GLY A 136 -1.85 -16.99 -6.40
CA GLY A 136 -0.70 -17.59 -5.72
C GLY A 136 0.17 -16.57 -4.98
N CYS A 137 -0.32 -15.33 -4.83
CA CYS A 137 0.31 -14.29 -4.03
C CYS A 137 -0.35 -14.22 -2.65
N PHE A 138 0.38 -14.59 -1.61
CA PHE A 138 -0.16 -14.64 -0.25
C PHE A 138 0.37 -13.46 0.57
N LEU A 139 -0.56 -12.64 1.05
CA LEU A 139 -0.28 -11.42 1.80
C LEU A 139 -1.17 -11.37 3.02
N HIS A 140 -0.67 -10.82 4.11
CA HIS A 140 -1.46 -10.52 5.30
C HIS A 140 -1.16 -9.11 5.77
N MET A 141 -2.19 -8.36 6.14
CA MET A 141 -2.06 -7.09 6.82
C MET A 141 -3.10 -7.00 7.92
N ALA A 142 -2.70 -6.63 9.13
CA ALA A 142 -3.63 -6.45 10.24
C ALA A 142 -3.29 -5.19 11.03
N THR A 143 -4.30 -4.34 11.19
CA THR A 143 -4.25 -3.18 12.09
C THR A 143 -4.20 -3.65 13.53
N LYS A 144 -3.23 -3.16 14.29
CA LYS A 144 -3.10 -3.35 15.75
C LYS A 144 -3.62 -2.14 16.52
N LYS A 145 -3.41 -0.94 15.97
CA LYS A 145 -3.93 0.32 16.49
C LYS A 145 -4.40 1.17 15.33
N PHE A 146 -5.61 1.71 15.39
CA PHE A 146 -6.11 2.61 14.35
C PHE A 146 -5.34 3.94 14.37
N GLY A 147 -4.84 4.33 13.21
CA GLY A 147 -4.31 5.66 12.92
C GLY A 147 -5.10 6.26 11.77
N PHE A 148 -5.88 7.30 12.06
CA PHE A 148 -6.61 8.09 11.08
C PHE A 148 -5.70 9.22 10.57
N TYR A 149 -6.00 9.81 9.41
CA TYR A 149 -5.19 10.89 8.86
C TYR A 149 -4.92 11.97 9.92
N THR A 150 -3.65 12.38 10.13
CA THR A 150 -3.13 13.23 11.23
C THR A 150 -2.70 12.51 12.52
N ALA A 151 -3.04 11.22 12.69
CA ALA A 151 -2.68 10.40 13.85
C ALA A 151 -2.09 9.04 13.43
N THR A 152 -1.03 8.61 14.11
CA THR A 152 -0.39 7.33 13.81
C THR A 152 -1.09 6.16 14.50
N GLY A 153 -1.13 5.05 13.79
CA GLY A 153 -1.55 3.74 14.27
C GLY A 153 -0.48 2.71 13.95
N ASN A 154 -0.78 1.45 14.25
CA ASN A 154 0.14 0.34 14.07
C ASN A 154 -0.49 -0.72 13.18
N ALA A 155 0.27 -1.26 12.24
CA ALA A 155 -0.13 -2.39 11.42
C ALA A 155 1.01 -3.39 11.29
N VAL A 156 0.68 -4.68 11.26
CA VAL A 156 1.62 -5.75 10.92
C VAL A 156 1.30 -6.27 9.54
N ALA A 157 2.31 -6.39 8.70
CA ALA A 157 2.22 -6.95 7.38
C ALA A 157 3.12 -8.19 7.28
N LYS A 158 2.63 -9.22 6.60
CA LYS A 158 3.38 -10.41 6.24
C LYS A 158 3.29 -10.61 4.74
N ILE A 159 4.43 -10.83 4.11
CA ILE A 159 4.53 -11.09 2.69
C ILE A 159 5.14 -12.47 2.54
N TYR A 160 4.40 -13.40 1.96
CA TYR A 160 4.85 -14.77 1.76
C TYR A 160 5.40 -14.94 0.32
N PRO A 161 6.29 -15.93 0.11
CA PRO A 161 6.70 -16.34 -1.23
C PRO A 161 5.50 -16.60 -2.13
N GLN A 162 5.51 -16.03 -3.33
CA GLN A 162 4.50 -16.33 -4.34
C GLN A 162 4.69 -17.75 -4.87
N ILE A 163 3.58 -18.41 -5.19
CA ILE A 163 3.56 -19.73 -5.80
C ILE A 163 2.97 -19.58 -7.20
N LYS A 164 3.63 -20.18 -8.20
CA LYS A 164 3.07 -20.22 -9.56
C LYS A 164 1.79 -21.05 -9.54
N LYS A 165 0.67 -20.43 -9.88
CA LYS A 165 -0.62 -21.10 -10.10
C LYS A 165 -1.05 -20.89 -11.55
N GLU A 166 -1.55 -21.94 -12.18
CA GLU A 166 -2.30 -21.83 -13.44
C GLU A 166 -3.76 -21.54 -13.10
N ILE A 167 -4.34 -20.54 -13.76
CA ILE A 167 -5.63 -19.98 -13.34
C ILE A 167 -6.46 -19.68 -14.58
N GLY A 168 -7.73 -20.05 -14.52
CA GLY A 168 -8.76 -19.66 -15.48
C GLY A 168 -9.42 -18.32 -15.12
N ALA A 169 -10.59 -18.06 -15.69
CA ALA A 169 -11.35 -16.85 -15.37
C ALA A 169 -11.80 -16.84 -13.90
N ILE A 170 -11.64 -15.70 -13.22
CA ILE A 170 -12.24 -15.48 -11.91
C ILE A 170 -13.68 -15.01 -12.14
N VAL A 171 -14.64 -15.85 -11.78
CA VAL A 171 -16.05 -15.46 -11.73
C VAL A 171 -16.34 -14.92 -10.35
N THR A 172 -16.59 -13.62 -10.23
CA THR A 172 -17.02 -13.00 -8.98
C THR A 172 -18.53 -12.93 -8.93
N ASN A 173 -19.15 -13.61 -7.97
CA ASN A 173 -20.53 -13.35 -7.62
C ASN A 173 -20.54 -12.23 -6.58
N THR A 174 -20.88 -11.01 -7.00
CA THR A 174 -20.76 -9.81 -6.16
C THR A 174 -21.96 -9.70 -5.22
N ARG A 175 -21.71 -9.93 -3.92
CA ARG A 175 -22.69 -9.67 -2.86
C ARG A 175 -22.05 -8.84 -1.77
N ILE A 176 -22.75 -7.79 -1.34
CA ILE A 176 -22.38 -7.04 -0.14
C ILE A 176 -22.84 -7.88 1.06
N THR A 177 -21.89 -8.38 1.85
CA THR A 177 -22.17 -9.20 3.05
C THR A 177 -22.26 -8.38 4.32
N GLY A 178 -21.78 -7.13 4.30
CA GLY A 178 -21.84 -6.21 5.43
C GLY A 178 -20.86 -5.06 5.30
N ILE A 179 -20.97 -4.11 6.24
CA ILE A 179 -20.12 -2.93 6.32
C ILE A 179 -19.47 -2.91 7.71
N ARG A 180 -18.16 -2.66 7.75
CA ARG A 180 -17.43 -2.42 8.99
C ARG A 180 -17.11 -0.94 9.09
N ILE A 181 -17.55 -0.33 10.18
CA ILE A 181 -17.31 1.08 10.48
C ILE A 181 -16.26 1.13 11.57
N TYR A 182 -15.15 1.80 11.27
CA TYR A 182 -14.06 1.98 12.21
C TYR A 182 -14.16 3.39 12.79
N ILE A 183 -14.29 3.48 14.11
CA ILE A 183 -14.28 4.74 14.88
C ILE A 183 -13.17 4.67 15.92
N ALA A 184 -12.58 5.82 16.23
CA ALA A 184 -11.68 5.98 17.38
C ALA A 184 -11.90 7.37 17.96
N ASN A 185 -11.99 7.46 19.30
CA ASN A 185 -12.25 8.71 20.02
C ASN A 185 -13.53 9.46 19.58
N VAL A 186 -14.55 8.71 19.16
CA VAL A 186 -15.88 9.22 18.78
C VAL A 186 -16.93 8.30 19.41
N ASP A 187 -18.12 8.86 19.68
CA ASP A 187 -19.26 8.11 20.20
C ASP A 187 -19.69 6.96 19.26
N GLN A 188 -20.08 5.83 19.85
CA GLN A 188 -20.63 4.68 19.14
C GLN A 188 -21.94 5.02 18.41
N GLU A 189 -22.73 5.98 18.89
CA GLU A 189 -23.94 6.46 18.19
C GLU A 189 -23.64 6.90 16.75
N PHE A 190 -22.48 7.49 16.52
CA PHE A 190 -22.04 7.86 15.19
C PHE A 190 -21.90 6.66 14.26
N ALA A 191 -21.32 5.55 14.75
CA ALA A 191 -21.19 4.32 13.99
C ALA A 191 -22.55 3.68 13.69
N PHE A 192 -23.48 3.70 14.65
CA PHE A 192 -24.85 3.21 14.43
C PHE A 192 -25.59 4.05 13.38
N HIS A 193 -25.46 5.38 13.45
CA HIS A 193 -26.06 6.29 12.49
C HIS A 193 -25.53 6.06 11.07
N GLN A 194 -24.21 5.95 10.91
CA GLN A 194 -23.59 5.64 9.62
C GLN A 194 -24.05 4.29 9.06
N LYS A 195 -24.14 3.25 9.91
CA LYS A 195 -24.64 1.93 9.49
C LYS A 195 -26.08 1.99 9.02
N LYS A 196 -26.95 2.71 9.75
CA LYS A 196 -28.36 2.90 9.40
C LYS A 196 -28.51 3.63 8.06
N ASN A 197 -27.73 4.68 7.83
CA ASN A 197 -27.80 5.42 6.58
C ASN A 197 -27.30 4.61 5.38
N PHE A 198 -26.25 3.81 5.55
CA PHE A 198 -25.82 2.90 4.49
C PHE A 198 -26.90 1.86 4.17
N ALA A 199 -27.52 1.23 5.17
CA ALA A 199 -28.56 0.22 4.93
C ALA A 199 -29.73 0.73 4.09
N LYS A 200 -30.10 2.02 4.22
CA LYS A 200 -31.17 2.66 3.43
C LYS A 200 -30.89 2.75 1.93
N HIS A 201 -29.62 2.72 1.51
CA HIS A 201 -29.24 2.87 0.10
C HIS A 201 -29.21 1.53 -0.66
N TRP A 202 -29.46 0.42 0.02
CA TRP A 202 -29.38 -0.94 -0.53
C TRP A 202 -30.65 -1.77 -0.25
N GLN A 203 -31.74 -1.09 0.14
CA GLN A 203 -33.11 -1.61 0.15
C GLN A 203 -33.83 -1.09 -1.09
#